data_AF-A0A450Z383-F1
#
_entry.id   AF-A0A450Z383-F1
#
_cell.length_a   1.000
_cell.length_b   1.000
_cell.length_c   1.000
_cell.angle_alpha   90.00
_cell.angle_beta   90.00
_cell.angle_gamma   90.00
#
_symmetry.space_group_name_H-M   'P 1'
#
loop_
_entity.id
_entity.type
_entity.pdbx_description
1 polymer ?
#
loop_
_entity_poly.entity_id
_entity_poly.type
_entity_poly.pdbx_seq_one_letter_code
_entity_poly.pdbx_strand_id
1 'polypeptide(L)' 'MDTHSIEYKFNALPGNVKNEVLDFIDFLMTKKNRETTSDRFDFTWEGGLSDLKDKYNSVDLQHRSMEWRSTEWR' A
#
# COMPACT_ATOMS: atom_id res chain seq x y z
N MET A 1 -32.75 -1.16 0.81
CA MET A 1 -32.63 -1.33 -0.64
C MET A 1 -33.25 -2.67 -0.98
N ASP A 2 -34.23 -2.69 -1.88
CA ASP A 2 -34.90 -3.93 -2.28
C ASP A 2 -34.01 -4.80 -3.14
N THR A 3 -33.60 -5.96 -2.60
CA THR A 3 -32.81 -6.98 -3.30
C THR A 3 -33.47 -7.42 -4.61
N HIS A 4 -34.81 -7.42 -4.64
CA HIS A 4 -35.64 -7.74 -5.80
C HIS A 4 -35.39 -6.86 -7.03
N SER A 5 -34.96 -5.59 -6.85
CA SER A 5 -34.69 -4.69 -7.97
C SER A 5 -33.37 -5.04 -8.70
N ILE A 6 -32.40 -5.58 -7.97
CA ILE A 6 -31.09 -5.97 -8.51
C ILE A 6 -31.23 -7.23 -9.36
N GLU A 7 -31.97 -8.23 -8.89
CA GLU A 7 -32.18 -9.49 -9.62
C GLU A 7 -32.91 -9.30 -10.95
N TYR A 8 -33.89 -8.38 -11.00
CA TYR A 8 -34.58 -8.04 -12.24
C TYR A 8 -33.63 -7.39 -13.24
N LYS A 9 -32.83 -6.42 -12.80
CA LYS A 9 -31.83 -5.75 -13.65
C LYS A 9 -30.73 -6.71 -14.11
N PHE A 10 -30.32 -7.64 -13.25
CA PHE A 10 -29.33 -8.66 -13.59
C PHE A 10 -29.86 -9.63 -14.65
N ASN A 11 -31.11 -10.08 -14.53
CA ASN A 11 -31.72 -10.97 -15.53
C ASN A 11 -32.03 -10.29 -16.86
N ALA A 12 -32.30 -8.98 -16.86
CA ALA A 12 -32.51 -8.18 -18.07
C ALA A 12 -31.22 -7.91 -18.87
N LEU A 13 -30.04 -8.16 -18.30
CA LEU A 13 -28.77 -7.94 -18.99
C LEU A 13 -28.45 -9.07 -19.98
N PRO A 14 -27.86 -8.74 -21.14
CA PRO A 14 -27.33 -9.74 -22.06
C PRO A 14 -26.16 -10.49 -21.42
N GLY A 15 -26.00 -11.77 -21.77
CA GLY A 15 -25.12 -12.71 -21.07
C GLY A 15 -23.64 -12.31 -21.00
N ASN A 16 -23.16 -11.50 -21.94
CA ASN A 16 -21.80 -10.97 -21.95
C ASN A 16 -21.54 -9.98 -20.79
N VAL A 17 -22.55 -9.20 -20.40
CA VAL A 17 -22.42 -8.17 -19.35
C VAL A 17 -22.64 -8.75 -17.96
N LYS A 18 -23.30 -9.91 -17.85
CA LYS A 18 -23.47 -10.62 -16.56
C LYS A 18 -22.14 -10.98 -15.92
N ASN A 19 -21.16 -11.39 -16.73
CA ASN A 19 -19.81 -11.72 -16.24
C ASN A 19 -19.09 -10.49 -15.69
N GLU A 20 -19.22 -9.34 -16.36
CA GLU A 20 -18.63 -8.08 -15.90
C GLU A 20 -19.27 -7.59 -14.59
N VAL A 21 -20.58 -7.79 -14.42
CA VAL A 21 -21.26 -7.48 -13.16
C VAL A 21 -20.80 -8.40 -12.03
N LEU A 22 -20.61 -9.69 -12.29
CA LEU A 22 -20.06 -10.62 -11.29
C LEU A 22 -18.65 -10.22 -10.87
N ASP A 23 -17.78 -9.91 -11.84
CA ASP A 23 -16.41 -9.44 -11.59
C ASP A 23 -16.41 -8.13 -10.77
N PHE A 24 -17.36 -7.23 -11.05
CA PHE A 24 -17.52 -5.99 -10.28
C PHE A 24 -17.99 -6.25 -8.84
N ILE A 25 -18.86 -7.24 -8.62
CA ILE A 25 -19.29 -7.64 -7.26
C ILE A 25 -18.10 -8.20 -6.48
N ASP A 26 -17.31 -9.09 -7.09
CA ASP A 26 -16.10 -9.66 -6.48
C ASP A 26 -15.05 -8.58 -6.18
N PHE A 27 -14.88 -7.61 -7.08
CA PHE A 27 -14.04 -6.45 -6.88
C PHE A 27 -14.49 -5.62 -5.68
N LEU A 28 -15.79 -5.32 -5.55
CA LEU A 28 -16.31 -4.55 -4.43
C LEU A 28 -16.16 -5.29 -3.08
N MET A 29 -16.37 -6.61 -3.06
CA MET A 29 -16.14 -7.43 -1.87
C MET A 29 -14.66 -7.41 -1.44
N THR A 30 -13.75 -7.52 -2.41
CA THR A 30 -12.31 -7.49 -2.17
C THR A 30 -11.83 -6.10 -1.73
N LYS A 31 -12.31 -5.03 -2.38
CA LYS A 31 -11.94 -3.64 -2.08
C LYS A 31 -12.34 -3.25 -0.65
N LYS A 32 -13.54 -3.62 -0.20
CA LYS A 32 -14.00 -3.33 1.16
C LYS A 32 -13.09 -3.98 2.21
N ASN A 33 -12.63 -5.21 1.95
CA ASN A 33 -11.69 -5.89 2.82
C ASN A 33 -10.33 -5.16 2.86
N ARG A 34 -9.85 -4.69 1.72
CA ARG A 34 -8.56 -3.99 1.60
C ARG A 34 -8.54 -2.60 2.26
N GLU A 35 -9.66 -1.88 2.25
CA GLU A 35 -9.78 -0.60 2.97
C GLU A 35 -9.80 -0.80 4.49
N THR A 36 -10.34 -1.92 4.99
CA THR A 36 -10.32 -2.25 6.41
C THR A 36 -8.99 -2.82 6.91
N THR A 37 -8.19 -3.43 6.02
CA THR A 37 -6.86 -4.00 6.33
C THR A 37 -5.71 -3.13 5.84
N SER A 38 -5.96 -1.86 5.53
CA SER A 38 -4.87 -0.89 5.45
C SER A 38 -4.29 -0.77 6.87
N ASP A 39 -3.32 -1.63 7.19
CA ASP A 39 -2.40 -1.43 8.30
C ASP A 39 -2.03 0.04 8.26
N ARG A 40 -2.44 0.77 9.32
CA ARG A 40 -2.07 2.18 9.44
C ARG A 40 -0.57 2.23 9.26
N PHE A 41 -0.09 3.12 8.39
CA PHE A 41 1.33 3.26 8.15
C PHE A 41 2.00 3.57 9.49
N ASP A 42 2.60 2.55 10.09
CA ASP A 42 3.13 2.61 11.42
C ASP A 42 4.57 3.11 11.31
N PHE A 43 4.81 4.32 11.84
CA PHE A 43 6.12 4.96 11.93
C PHE A 43 7.02 4.28 12.97
N THR A 44 6.98 2.94 13.06
CA THR A 44 7.78 2.15 14.03
C THR A 44 9.28 2.28 13.82
N TRP A 45 9.70 2.71 12.62
CA TRP A 45 11.09 3.01 12.30
C TRP A 45 11.54 4.40 12.78
N GLU A 46 10.60 5.30 13.11
CA GLU A 46 10.92 6.65 13.58
C GLU A 46 11.68 6.56 14.92
N GLY A 47 12.81 7.28 14.99
CA GLY A 47 13.63 7.28 16.20
C GLY A 47 14.51 6.05 16.42
N GLY A 48 14.51 5.05 15.51
CA GLY A 48 15.36 3.86 15.63
C GLY A 48 16.87 4.15 15.60
N LEU A 49 17.29 5.35 15.17
CA LEU A 49 18.69 5.81 15.21
C LEU A 49 18.95 6.90 16.26
N SER A 50 18.03 7.11 17.21
CA SER A 50 18.18 8.18 18.22
C SER A 50 19.44 8.00 19.05
N ASP A 51 19.82 6.76 19.37
CA ASP A 51 21.01 6.41 20.15
C ASP A 51 22.33 6.77 19.43
N LEU A 52 22.30 6.89 18.10
CA LEU A 52 23.47 7.23 17.29
C LEU A 52 23.67 8.75 17.16
N LYS A 53 22.67 9.54 17.55
CA LYS A 53 22.70 11.01 17.48
C LYS A 53 23.84 11.60 18.32
N ASP A 54 24.13 11.01 19.47
CA ASP A 54 25.21 11.47 20.36
C ASP A 54 26.59 11.01 19.89
N LYS A 55 26.65 9.98 19.03
CA LYS A 55 27.89 9.38 18.54
C LYS A 55 28.36 9.94 17.21
N TYR A 56 27.43 10.40 16.37
CA TYR A 56 27.74 10.87 15.02
C TYR A 56 27.10 12.22 14.75
N ASN A 57 27.93 13.19 14.37
CA ASN A 57 27.45 14.46 13.83
C ASN A 57 27.18 14.33 12.32
N SER A 58 26.26 15.13 11.78
CA SER A 58 25.95 15.20 10.35
C SER A 58 27.19 15.40 9.48
N VAL A 59 28.17 16.16 9.97
CA VAL A 59 29.44 16.43 9.29
C VAL A 59 30.34 15.18 9.25
N ASP A 60 30.40 14.42 10.33
CA ASP A 60 31.20 13.18 10.39
C ASP A 60 30.63 12.13 9.45
N LEU A 61 29.29 12.01 9.40
CA LEU A 61 28.59 11.13 8.47
C LEU A 61 28.84 11.52 7.01
N GLN A 62 28.91 12.82 6.72
CA GLN A 62 29.24 13.32 5.38
C GLN A 62 30.65 12.89 4.95
N HIS A 63 31.65 13.04 5.82
CA HIS A 63 33.02 12.58 5.54
C HIS A 63 33.08 11.06 5.30
N ARG A 64 32.44 10.26 6.16
CA ARG A 64 32.34 8.80 5.99
C ARG A 64 31.66 8.41 4.68
N SER A 65 30.59 9.11 4.31
CA SER A 65 29.89 8.88 3.04
C SER A 65 30.76 9.20 1.81
N MET A 66 31.61 10.23 1.88
CA MET A 66 32.58 10.52 0.82
C MET A 66 33.66 9.43 0.72
N GLU A 67 34.16 8.95 1.87
CA GLU A 67 35.11 7.84 1.92
C GLU A 67 34.52 6.59 1.26
N TRP A 68 33.31 6.17 1.63
CA TRP A 68 32.66 4.98 1.06
C TRP A 68 32.44 5.10 -0.45
N ARG A 69 31.93 6.24 -0.93
CA ARG A 69 31.75 6.49 -2.37
C ARG A 69 33.07 6.49 -3.15
N SER A 70 34.16 6.89 -2.52
CA SER A 70 35.50 6.88 -3.10
C SER A 70 36.14 5.49 -3.08
N THR A 71 35.77 4.66 -2.09
CA THR A 71 36.32 3.31 -1.88
C THR A 71 35.60 2.25 -2.72
N GLU A 72 34.38 2.51 -3.18
CA GLU A 72 33.55 1.56 -3.94
C GLU A 72 33.95 1.43 -5.44
N TRP A 73 34.98 2.14 -5.89
CA TRP A 73 35.47 2.10 -7.29
C TRP A 73 36.97 1.77 -7.43
N ARG A 74 37.56 0.99 -6.51
CA ARG A 74 38.91 0.44 -6.68
C ARG A 74 38.98 -1.05 -6.42
#